data_AF-A0AAF0UEU8-F1
#
_entry.id   AF-A0AAF0UEU8-F1
#
_cell.length_a   1.000
_cell.length_b   1.000
_cell.length_c   1.000
_cell.angle_alpha   90.00
_cell.angle_beta   90.00
_cell.angle_gamma   90.00
#
_symmetry.space_group_name_H-M   'P 1'
#
loop_
_entity.id
_entity.type
_entity.pdbx_description
1 polymer ?
#
loop_
_entity_poly.entity_id
_entity_poly.type
_entity_poly.pdbx_seq_one_letter_code
_entity_poly.pdbx_strand_id
1 'polypeptide(L)'
;MAYLTQEVLQRKRIQLVPRCFLFMVTEETNKHLFLHCKYTAQLWNLFLNITGYSWAMPEHTTDLLSCWIRRGGSKSQKRWWRLIPSCIWCSVWRERNARCFEDRSNSIHKV
;
A
#
# COMPACT_ATOMS: atom_id res chain seq x y z
N MET A 1 -24.26 -2.28 31.92
CA MET A 1 -22.95 -1.88 31.34
C MET A 1 -22.84 -2.34 29.88
N ALA A 2 -23.62 -1.75 28.96
CA ALA A 2 -23.55 -2.11 27.53
C ALA A 2 -23.76 -0.89 26.59
N TYR A 3 -23.85 0.32 27.15
CA TYR A 3 -24.09 1.54 26.38
C TYR A 3 -22.78 2.19 25.87
N LEU A 4 -21.65 1.92 26.53
CA LEU A 4 -20.38 2.59 26.23
C LEU A 4 -19.69 2.14 24.94
N THR A 5 -20.06 0.99 24.36
CA THR A 5 -19.42 0.49 23.14
C THR A 5 -19.97 1.14 21.88
N GLN A 6 -21.22 1.62 21.89
CA GLN A 6 -21.84 2.19 20.69
C GLN A 6 -21.45 3.66 20.46
N GLU A 7 -21.27 4.45 21.53
CA GLU A 7 -20.82 5.85 21.43
C GLU A 7 -19.35 5.96 20.99
N VAL A 8 -18.49 5.03 21.42
CA VAL A 8 -17.08 4.95 20.98
C VAL A 8 -16.97 4.61 19.48
N LEU A 9 -17.94 3.86 18.94
CA LEU A 9 -18.01 3.57 17.51
C LEU A 9 -18.57 4.76 16.71
N GLN A 10 -19.58 5.46 17.23
CA GLN A 10 -20.20 6.63 16.58
C GLN A 10 -19.27 7.85 16.54
N ARG A 11 -18.45 8.07 17.59
CA ARG A 11 -17.51 9.21 17.68
C ARG A 11 -16.25 9.04 16.83
N LYS A 12 -16.02 7.85 16.25
CA LYS A 12 -14.96 7.57 15.27
C LYS A 12 -15.33 7.91 13.82
N ARG A 13 -16.34 8.76 13.59
CA ARG A 13 -16.44 9.55 12.35
C ARG A 13 -15.44 10.72 12.35
N ILE A 14 -14.19 10.45 12.73
CA ILE A 14 -13.11 11.36 12.37
C ILE A 14 -12.95 11.16 10.86
N GLN A 15 -13.57 12.05 10.09
CA GLN A 15 -13.21 12.28 8.69
C GLN A 15 -11.79 12.83 8.66
N LEU A 16 -10.82 11.99 9.01
CA LEU A 16 -9.46 12.15 8.54
C LEU A 16 -9.59 11.94 7.04
N VAL A 17 -9.61 13.03 6.27
CA VAL A 17 -9.29 12.99 4.84
C VAL A 17 -8.10 12.03 4.74
N PRO A 18 -8.25 10.85 4.12
CA PRO A 18 -7.36 9.74 4.41
C PRO A 18 -6.04 10.08 3.75
N ARG A 19 -5.14 10.77 4.45
CA ARG A 19 -3.81 11.07 3.92
C ARG A 19 -3.02 9.77 4.00
N CYS A 20 -2.26 9.46 2.96
CA CYS A 20 -1.46 8.25 2.91
C CYS A 20 -0.48 8.22 4.08
N PHE A 21 -0.55 7.22 4.96
CA PHE A 21 0.31 7.16 6.16
C PHE A 21 1.81 7.00 5.85
N LEU A 22 2.16 6.71 4.59
CA LEU A 22 3.56 6.58 4.15
C LEU A 22 4.20 7.94 3.81
N PHE A 23 3.41 8.91 3.36
CA PHE A 23 3.95 10.19 2.88
C PHE A 23 3.14 11.43 3.32
N MET A 24 1.92 11.26 3.82
CA MET A 24 1.03 12.27 4.41
C MET A 24 0.65 13.46 3.50
N VAL A 25 0.97 13.42 2.20
CA VAL A 25 0.71 14.53 1.25
C VAL A 25 -0.57 14.32 0.43
N THR A 26 -0.88 13.08 0.08
CA THR A 26 -1.91 12.72 -0.90
C THR A 26 -2.99 11.85 -0.28
N GLU A 27 -4.20 11.92 -0.85
CA GLU A 27 -5.30 11.02 -0.48
C GLU A 27 -4.91 9.54 -0.72
N GLU A 28 -5.24 8.71 0.25
CA GLU A 28 -4.98 7.29 0.30
C GLU A 28 -6.09 6.57 -0.46
N THR A 29 -5.82 6.27 -1.72
CA THR A 29 -6.60 5.34 -2.52
C THR A 29 -5.80 4.06 -2.75
N ASN A 30 -6.45 2.95 -3.11
CA ASN A 30 -5.73 1.72 -3.48
C ASN A 30 -4.72 1.96 -4.60
N LYS A 31 -5.10 2.72 -5.63
CA LYS A 31 -4.19 3.11 -6.73
C LYS A 31 -2.98 3.87 -6.20
N HIS A 32 -3.22 4.88 -5.36
CA HIS A 32 -2.15 5.66 -4.76
C HIS A 32 -1.25 4.76 -3.90
N LEU A 33 -1.80 4.09 -2.89
CA LEU A 33 -1.03 3.31 -1.93
C LEU A 33 -0.15 2.24 -2.60
N PHE A 34 -0.68 1.52 -3.59
CA PHE A 34 -0.02 0.34 -4.15
C PHE A 34 0.74 0.57 -5.45
N LEU A 35 0.60 1.74 -6.09
CA LEU A 35 1.27 2.07 -7.35
C LEU A 35 2.01 3.41 -7.28
N HIS A 36 1.30 4.49 -6.93
CA HIS A 36 1.79 5.85 -7.16
C HIS A 36 2.34 6.56 -5.93
N CYS A 37 2.18 5.99 -4.74
CA CYS A 37 2.78 6.50 -3.53
C CYS A 37 4.29 6.52 -3.71
N LYS A 38 4.95 7.62 -3.35
CA LYS A 38 6.40 7.78 -3.54
C LYS A 38 7.19 6.62 -2.94
N TYR A 39 6.78 6.15 -1.76
CA TYR A 39 7.36 4.97 -1.11
C TYR A 39 7.22 3.71 -1.97
N THR A 40 6.01 3.44 -2.45
CA THR A 40 5.71 2.27 -3.28
C THR A 40 6.37 2.34 -4.65
N ALA A 41 6.43 3.52 -5.26
CA ALA A 41 7.12 3.75 -6.53
C ALA A 41 8.63 3.45 -6.40
N GLN A 42 9.25 3.79 -5.27
CA GLN A 42 10.65 3.44 -5.01
C GLN A 42 10.86 1.92 -4.90
N LEU A 43 9.94 1.20 -4.23
CA LEU A 43 9.98 -0.27 -4.18
C LEU A 43 9.85 -0.88 -5.57
N TRP A 44 8.90 -0.41 -6.38
CA TRP A 44 8.77 -0.85 -7.77
C TRP A 44 10.04 -0.61 -8.57
N ASN A 45 10.59 0.61 -8.51
CA ASN A 45 11.83 0.94 -9.20
C ASN A 45 13.00 0.06 -8.76
N LEU A 46 13.12 -0.27 -7.47
CA LEU A 46 14.15 -1.18 -6.97
C LEU A 46 14.05 -2.56 -7.64
N PHE A 47 12.87 -3.17 -7.65
CA PHE A 47 12.67 -4.48 -8.29
C PHE A 47 12.86 -4.44 -9.80
N LEU A 48 12.41 -3.38 -10.47
CA LEU A 48 12.58 -3.20 -11.91
C LEU A 48 14.05 -3.04 -12.29
N ASN A 49 14.81 -2.26 -11.51
CA ASN A 49 16.25 -2.09 -11.70
C ASN A 49 17.02 -3.40 -11.50
N ILE A 50 16.67 -4.19 -10.48
CA ILE A 50 17.30 -5.49 -10.22
C ILE A 50 17.02 -6.48 -11.37
N THR A 51 15.81 -6.43 -11.93
CA THR A 51 15.36 -7.37 -12.96
C THR A 51 15.68 -6.92 -14.38
N GLY A 52 16.09 -5.65 -14.58
CA GLY A 52 16.42 -5.07 -15.88
C GLY A 52 15.21 -4.78 -16.78
N TYR A 53 13.99 -4.78 -16.24
CA TYR A 53 12.78 -4.56 -17.03
C TYR A 53 12.45 -3.06 -17.12
N SER A 54 12.31 -2.55 -18.34
CA SER A 54 11.64 -1.27 -18.57
C SER A 54 10.13 -1.44 -18.38
N TRP A 55 9.57 -0.66 -17.44
CA TRP A 55 8.17 -0.76 -17.04
C TRP A 55 7.57 0.64 -16.83
N ALA A 56 6.41 0.87 -17.43
CA ALA A 56 5.58 2.04 -17.16
C ALA A 56 4.45 1.63 -16.21
N MET A 57 4.30 2.37 -15.11
CA MET A 57 3.27 2.09 -14.12
C MET A 57 1.87 2.37 -14.70
N PRO A 58 0.94 1.40 -14.72
CA PRO A 58 -0.43 1.64 -15.18
C PRO A 58 -1.22 2.42 -14.12
N GLU A 59 -2.41 2.88 -14.51
CA GLU A 59 -3.27 3.68 -13.63
C GLU A 59 -4.00 2.84 -12.57
N HIS A 60 -4.39 1.60 -12.89
CA HIS A 60 -5.14 0.73 -11.99
C HIS A 60 -4.31 -0.47 -11.53
N THR A 61 -4.55 -0.92 -10.29
CA THR A 61 -3.88 -2.10 -9.71
C THR A 61 -4.26 -3.39 -10.44
N THR A 62 -5.47 -3.45 -10.99
CA THR A 62 -5.94 -4.54 -11.85
C THR A 62 -5.15 -4.63 -13.14
N ASP A 63 -4.85 -3.48 -13.75
CA ASP A 63 -4.11 -3.39 -15.01
C ASP A 63 -2.63 -3.74 -14.80
N LEU A 64 -2.09 -3.38 -13.63
CA LEU A 64 -0.77 -3.85 -13.21
C LEU A 64 -0.74 -5.37 -13.18
N LEU A 65 -1.65 -6.03 -12.46
CA LEU A 65 -1.64 -7.49 -12.35
C LEU A 65 -1.80 -8.19 -13.70
N SER A 66 -2.72 -7.71 -14.54
CA SER A 66 -2.97 -8.29 -15.85
C SER A 66 -1.75 -8.16 -16.77
N CYS A 67 -1.16 -6.97 -16.85
CA CYS A 67 0.03 -6.72 -17.65
C CYS A 67 1.25 -7.46 -17.09
N TRP A 68 1.37 -7.54 -15.76
CA TRP A 68 2.50 -8.15 -15.07
C TRP A 68 2.53 -9.65 -15.36
N ILE A 69 1.41 -10.35 -15.17
CA ILE A 69 1.32 -11.80 -15.44
C ILE A 69 1.59 -12.10 -16.91
N ARG A 70 1.10 -11.26 -17.83
CA ARG A 70 1.30 -11.43 -19.28
C ARG A 70 2.75 -11.27 -19.70
N ARG A 71 3.50 -10.36 -19.07
CA ARG A 71 4.89 -10.07 -19.41
C ARG A 71 5.90 -11.06 -18.79
N GLY A 72 5.48 -11.91 -17.86
CA GLY A 72 6.36 -12.87 -17.19
C GLY A 72 7.04 -13.83 -18.16
N GLY A 73 8.37 -13.94 -18.08
CA GLY A 73 9.24 -14.71 -18.97
C GLY A 73 9.11 -16.24 -18.88
N SER A 74 10.24 -16.95 -18.94
CA SER A 74 10.30 -18.42 -18.96
C SER A 74 9.61 -19.07 -17.76
N LYS A 75 9.27 -20.37 -17.85
CA LYS A 75 8.53 -21.10 -16.79
C LYS A 75 9.15 -20.94 -15.38
N SER A 76 10.48 -20.93 -15.28
CA SER A 76 11.21 -20.73 -14.02
C SER A 76 11.13 -19.29 -13.51
N GLN A 77 11.26 -18.30 -14.40
CA GLN A 77 11.14 -16.88 -14.05
C GLN A 77 9.71 -16.50 -13.66
N LYS A 78 8.70 -17.17 -14.26
CA LYS A 78 7.28 -16.90 -14.03
C LYS A 78 6.86 -17.10 -12.57
N ARG A 79 7.50 -18.02 -11.84
CA ARG A 79 7.24 -18.23 -10.41
C ARG A 79 7.62 -17.00 -9.60
N TRP A 80 8.86 -16.53 -9.73
CA TRP A 80 9.35 -15.34 -9.05
C TRP A 80 8.60 -14.08 -9.49
N TRP A 81 8.34 -13.97 -10.79
CA TRP A 81 7.62 -12.84 -11.35
C TRP A 81 6.24 -12.66 -10.71
N ARG A 82 5.47 -13.74 -10.52
CA ARG A 82 4.15 -13.69 -9.86
C ARG A 82 4.21 -13.24 -8.39
N LEU A 83 5.34 -13.43 -7.71
CA LEU A 83 5.49 -13.08 -6.29
C LEU A 83 5.78 -11.60 -6.09
N ILE A 84 6.43 -10.92 -7.05
CA ILE A 84 6.88 -9.54 -6.89
C ILE A 84 5.75 -8.57 -6.47
N PRO A 85 4.59 -8.52 -7.16
CA PRO A 85 3.50 -7.61 -6.78
C PRO A 85 3.00 -7.90 -5.37
N SER A 86 2.82 -9.18 -5.03
CA SER A 86 2.37 -9.59 -3.70
C SER A 86 3.38 -9.21 -2.62
N CYS A 87 4.68 -9.40 -2.85
CA CYS A 87 5.73 -9.00 -1.91
C CYS A 87 5.73 -7.49 -1.68
N ILE A 88 5.69 -6.69 -2.75
CA ILE A 88 5.65 -5.22 -2.63
C ILE A 88 4.41 -4.78 -1.85
N TRP A 89 3.24 -5.28 -2.22
CA TRP A 89 1.99 -4.89 -1.56
C TRP A 89 1.92 -5.33 -0.11
N CYS A 90 2.39 -6.53 0.23
CA CYS A 90 2.47 -6.97 1.62
C CYS A 90 3.41 -6.07 2.45
N SER A 91 4.57 -5.70 1.91
CA SER A 91 5.51 -4.79 2.56
C SER A 91 4.92 -3.39 2.76
N VAL A 92 4.31 -2.82 1.72
CA VAL A 92 3.63 -1.52 1.76
C VAL A 92 2.49 -1.53 2.77
N TRP A 93 1.65 -2.56 2.76
CA TRP A 93 0.53 -2.69 3.69
C TRP A 93 0.99 -2.81 5.13
N ARG A 94 2.03 -3.61 5.39
CA ARG A 94 2.63 -3.76 6.72
C ARG A 94 3.16 -2.44 7.23
N GLU A 95 3.96 -1.73 6.43
CA GLU A 95 4.54 -0.44 6.80
C GLU A 95 3.45 0.61 7.07
N ARG A 96 2.46 0.70 6.17
CA ARG A 96 1.31 1.60 6.31
C ARG A 96 0.57 1.34 7.62
N ASN A 97 0.35 0.08 7.96
CA ASN A 97 -0.33 -0.29 9.19
C ASN A 97 0.51 0.04 10.43
N ALA A 98 1.82 -0.28 10.43
CA ALA A 98 2.71 0.07 11.53
C ALA A 98 2.64 1.58 11.85
N ARG A 99 2.78 2.44 10.83
CA ARG A 99 2.69 3.90 11.00
C ARG A 99 1.31 4.37 11.45
N CYS A 100 0.24 3.77 10.95
CA CYS A 100 -1.12 4.07 11.40
C CYS A 100 -1.34 3.70 12.88
N PHE A 101 -0.76 2.59 13.35
CA PHE A 101 -0.83 2.19 14.75
C PHE A 101 0.03 3.07 15.66
N GLU A 102 1.25 3.44 15.23
CA GLU A 102 2.12 4.36 15.97
C GLU A 102 1.55 5.78 16.05
N ASP A 103 0.96 6.29 14.97
CA ASP A 103 0.31 7.61 14.97
C ASP A 103 -0.91 7.62 15.92
N ARG A 104 -1.64 6.50 15.99
CA ARG A 104 -2.75 6.31 16.94
C ARG A 104 -2.26 6.20 18.39
N SER A 105 -1.18 5.47 18.66
CA SER A 105 -0.65 5.37 20.04
C SER A 105 -0.13 6.73 20.51
N ASN A 106 0.62 7.46 19.68
CA ASN A 106 1.09 8.82 19.98
C ASN A 106 -0.05 9.81 20.21
N SER A 107 -1.20 9.63 19.55
CA SER A 107 -2.40 10.44 19.78
C SER A 107 -3.11 10.11 21.09
N ILE A 108 -3.08 8.84 21.52
CA ILE A 108 -3.67 8.39 22.80
C ILE A 108 -2.82 8.82 24.01
N HIS A 109 -1.50 8.84 23.86
CA HIS A 109 -0.57 9.26 24.93
C HIS A 109 -0.46 10.78 25.11
N LYS A 110 -1.14 11.57 24.27
CA LYS A 110 -1.20 13.05 24.37
C LYS A 110 -2.50 13.55 25.04
N VAL A 111 -3.22 12.69 25.74
CA VAL A 111 -4.45 13.04 26.50
C VAL A 111 -4.18 13.01 27.99
#